data_AF-A0A657B1W8-F1
#
_entry.id   AF-A0A657B1W8-F1
#
_cell.length_a   1.000
_cell.length_b   1.000
_cell.length_c   1.000
_cell.angle_alpha   90.00
_cell.angle_beta   90.00
_cell.angle_gamma   90.00
#
_symmetry.space_group_name_H-M   'P 1'
#
loop_
_entity.id
_entity.type
_entity.pdbx_description
1 polymer ?
#
loop_
_entity_poly.entity_id
_entity_poly.type
_entity_poly.pdbx_seq_one_letter_code
_entity_poly.pdbx_strand_id
1 'polypeptide(L)' 'MSRADEYIELLSKEIALKAPLFESGRLVEQIHFGGGTPTFMSTDQIKEILELLAQSFHFGLPQKL' A
#
# COMPACT_ATOMS: atom_id res chain seq x y z
N MET A 1 -3.09 -18.11 10.13
CA MET A 1 -2.76 -16.71 9.83
C MET A 1 -1.33 -16.45 10.27
N SER A 2 -0.51 -15.98 9.34
CA SER A 2 0.85 -15.54 9.60
C SER A 2 0.84 -14.17 10.28
N ARG A 3 1.97 -13.76 10.86
CA ARG A 3 2.13 -12.37 11.37
C ARG A 3 2.02 -11.34 10.25
N ALA A 4 2.34 -11.72 9.01
CA ALA A 4 2.17 -10.85 7.85
C ALA A 4 0.69 -10.68 7.48
N ASP A 5 -0.13 -11.73 7.61
CA ASP A 5 -1.58 -11.64 7.33
C ASP A 5 -2.25 -10.68 8.33
N GLU A 6 -1.93 -10.81 9.63
CA GLU A 6 -2.43 -9.91 10.67
C GLU A 6 -1.99 -8.46 10.43
N TYR A 7 -0.73 -8.27 10.00
CA TYR A 7 -0.21 -6.96 9.64
C TYR A 7 -0.97 -6.33 8.46
N ILE A 8 -1.26 -7.11 7.41
CA ILE A 8 -1.99 -6.62 6.23
C ILE A 8 -3.42 -6.24 6.60
N GLU A 9 -4.08 -6.99 7.49
CA GLU A 9 -5.42 -6.63 7.98
C GLU A 9 -5.40 -5.28 8.73
N LEU A 10 -4.41 -5.06 9.59
CA LEU A 10 -4.25 -3.79 10.30
C LEU A 10 -3.91 -2.63 9.36
N LEU A 11 -3.00 -2.87 8.41
CA LEU A 11 -2.63 -1.91 7.38
C LEU A 11 -3.85 -1.52 6.52
N SER A 12 -4.72 -2.49 6.22
CA SER A 12 -5.97 -2.26 5.50
C SER A 12 -6.90 -1.31 6.22
N LYS A 13 -7.12 -1.55 7.52
CA LYS A 13 -7.92 -0.66 8.37
C LYS A 13 -7.32 0.75 8.43
N GLU A 14 -5.99 0.85 8.56
CA GLU A 14 -5.32 2.15 8.58
C GLU A 14 -5.47 2.90 7.25
N ILE A 15 -5.27 2.23 6.12
CA ILE A 15 -5.46 2.83 4.78
C ILE A 15 -6.89 3.34 4.63
N ALA A 16 -7.90 2.55 5.02
CA ALA A 16 -9.30 2.97 4.94
C ALA A 16 -9.61 4.22 5.79
N LEU A 17 -8.94 4.37 6.94
CA LEU A 17 -9.09 5.55 7.79
C LEU A 17 -8.34 6.78 7.26
N LYS A 18 -7.17 6.57 6.62
CA LYS A 18 -6.30 7.65 6.18
C LYS A 18 -6.62 8.15 4.77
N ALA A 19 -6.99 7.26 3.84
CA ALA A 19 -7.21 7.60 2.44
C ALA A 19 -8.21 8.76 2.23
N PRO A 20 -9.37 8.83 2.92
CA PRO A 20 -10.31 9.93 2.76
C PRO A 20 -9.78 11.31 3.20
N LEU A 21 -8.67 11.36 3.95
CA LEU A 21 -8.06 12.60 4.42
C LEU A 21 -7.16 13.26 3.36
N PHE A 22 -6.87 12.57 2.26
CA PHE A 22 -6.08 13.12 1.16
C PHE A 22 -6.99 13.74 0.10
N GLU A 23 -6.58 14.89 -0.44
CA GLU A 23 -7.29 15.54 -1.53
C GLU A 23 -7.35 14.63 -2.77
N SER A 24 -8.50 14.57 -3.42
CA SER A 24 -8.72 13.73 -4.61
C SER A 24 -7.82 14.09 -5.80
N GLY A 25 -7.28 15.31 -5.86
CA GLY A 25 -6.32 15.73 -6.89
C GLY A 25 -4.88 15.28 -6.63
N ARG A 26 -4.58 14.70 -5.45
CA ARG A 26 -3.23 14.30 -5.08
C ARG A 26 -2.88 12.96 -5.68
N LEU A 27 -1.84 12.94 -6.50
CA LEU A 27 -1.34 11.73 -7.15
C LEU A 27 -0.22 11.09 -6.33
N VAL A 28 -0.28 9.77 -6.19
CA VAL A 28 0.82 8.95 -5.67
C VAL A 28 1.81 8.73 -6.79
N GLU A 29 3.04 9.25 -6.62
CA GLU A 29 4.13 9.11 -7.59
C GLU A 29 5.11 7.99 -7.24
N GLN A 30 5.26 7.68 -5.95
CA GLN A 30 6.22 6.68 -5.47
C GLN A 30 5.68 5.95 -4.24
N ILE A 31 5.89 4.63 -4.19
CA ILE A 31 5.71 3.81 -2.99
C ILE A 31 7.10 3.37 -2.52
N HIS A 32 7.37 3.53 -1.22
CA HIS A 32 8.55 2.98 -0.58
C HIS A 32 8.13 2.06 0.55
N PHE A 33 8.46 0.77 0.43
CA PHE A 33 8.34 -0.17 1.54
C PHE A 33 9.61 -0.11 2.38
N GLY A 34 9.57 0.63 3.48
CA GLY A 34 10.66 0.67 4.47
C GLY A 34 10.66 -0.53 5.42
N GLY A 35 11.63 -0.58 6.33
CA GLY A 35 11.67 -1.56 7.43
C GLY A 35 12.82 -2.58 7.36
N GLY A 36 12.68 -3.68 8.14
CA GLY A 36 13.65 -4.78 8.29
C GLY A 36 13.73 -5.73 7.07
N THR A 37 13.95 -7.04 7.30
CA THR A 37 14.19 -8.01 6.22
C THR A 37 13.03 -8.05 5.21
N PRO A 38 13.23 -7.62 3.94
CA PRO A 38 12.17 -7.53 2.93
C PRO A 38 11.50 -8.88 2.60
N THR A 39 12.06 -10.00 3.05
CA THR A 39 11.52 -11.36 2.91
C THR A 39 10.42 -11.73 3.91
N PHE A 40 9.99 -10.79 4.77
CA PHE A 40 8.88 -11.03 5.70
C PHE A 40 7.53 -11.23 5.01
N MET A 41 7.34 -10.61 3.84
CA MET A 41 6.11 -10.72 3.04
C MET A 41 6.36 -11.56 1.78
N SER A 42 5.39 -12.39 1.42
CA SER A 42 5.38 -13.08 0.13
C SER A 42 5.06 -12.11 -1.02
N THR A 43 5.34 -12.51 -2.26
CA THR A 43 4.95 -11.73 -3.44
C THR A 43 3.44 -11.50 -3.51
N ASP A 44 2.65 -12.49 -3.13
CA ASP A 44 1.18 -12.38 -3.14
C ASP A 44 0.69 -11.35 -2.10
N GLN A 45 1.31 -11.32 -0.92
CA GLN A 45 1.04 -10.34 0.12
C GLN A 45 1.42 -8.91 -0.32
N ILE A 46 2.56 -8.76 -1.01
CA ILE A 46 2.93 -7.45 -1.59
C ILE A 46 1.90 -7.01 -2.64
N LYS A 47 1.45 -7.95 -3.49
CA LYS A 47 0.43 -7.68 -4.51
C LYS A 47 -0.87 -7.21 -3.86
N GLU A 48 -1.33 -7.87 -2.80
CA GLU A 48 -2.53 -7.48 -2.05
C GLU A 48 -2.42 -6.04 -1.52
N ILE A 49 -1.29 -5.67 -0.94
CA ILE A 49 -1.05 -4.30 -0.45
C ILE A 49 -1.10 -3.30 -1.60
N LEU A 50 -0.48 -3.60 -2.74
CA LEU A 50 -0.49 -2.72 -3.90
C LEU A 50 -1.91 -2.54 -4.47
N GLU A 51 -2.71 -3.60 -4.53
CA GLU A 51 -4.11 -3.53 -4.96
C GLU A 51 -4.94 -2.66 -4.03
N LEU A 52 -4.77 -2.82 -2.71
CA LEU A 52 -5.44 -2.00 -1.71
C LEU A 52 -5.07 -0.51 -1.83
N LEU A 53 -3.77 -0.22 -2.00
CA LEU A 53 -3.30 1.14 -2.22
C LEU A 53 -3.91 1.74 -3.50
N ALA A 54 -3.92 0.99 -4.61
CA ALA A 54 -4.49 1.43 -5.88
C ALA A 54 -6.00 1.66 -5.82
N GLN A 55 -6.72 0.94 -4.96
CA GLN A 55 -8.15 1.16 -4.72
C GLN A 55 -8.43 2.38 -3.83
N SER A 56 -7.48 2.77 -2.98
CA SER A 56 -7.67 3.79 -1.96
C SER A 56 -7.08 5.16 -2.33
N PHE A 57 -6.09 5.20 -3.22
CA PHE A 57 -5.39 6.41 -3.64
C PHE A 57 -5.32 6.53 -5.17
N HIS A 58 -5.23 7.77 -5.68
CA HIS A 58 -5.02 8.00 -7.10
C HIS A 58 -3.53 7.94 -7.45
N PHE A 59 -3.15 7.03 -8.34
CA PHE A 59 -1.77 6.91 -8.82
C PHE A 59 -1.53 7.82 -10.01
N GLY A 60 -0.38 8.49 -10.00
CA GLY A 60 0.12 9.20 -11.17
C GLY A 60 0.49 8.23 -12.29
N LEU A 61 0.53 8.73 -13.52
CA LEU A 61 1.10 7.97 -14.63
C LEU A 61 2.58 7.69 -14.33
N PRO A 62 3.09 6.50 -14.71
CA PRO A 62 4.51 6.20 -14.55
C PRO A 62 5.32 7.28 -15.27
N GLN A 63 6.17 7.97 -14.52
CA GLN A 63 7.09 8.95 -15.08
C GLN A 63 8.09 8.18 -15.96
N LYS A 64 8.32 8.64 -17.19
CA LYS A 64 9.36 8.05 -18.05
C LYS A 64 10.70 8.13 -17.33
N LEU A 65 11.33 6.97 -17.10
CA LEU A 65 12.75 6.87 -16.77
C LEU A 65 13.61 7.40 -17.93
#